data_AF-A0A6C0I9S4-F1
#
_entry.id   AF-A0A6C0I9S4-F1
#
_cell.length_a   1.000
_cell.length_b   1.000
_cell.length_c   1.000
_cell.angle_alpha   90.00
_cell.angle_beta   90.00
_cell.angle_gamma   90.00
#
_symmetry.space_group_name_H-M   'P 1'
#
loop_
_entity.id
_entity.type
_entity.pdbx_description
1 polymer ?
#
loop_
_entity_poly.entity_id
_entity_poly.type
_entity_poly.pdbx_seq_one_letter_code
_entity_poly.pdbx_strand_id
1 'polypeptide(L)'
;MYERFVSNTENDQIVEKIFTILGYSVLTLVVYGILAWSYNITDRNHNLFISLYSLFVLFYAIIIIVIVVINKDNYDLMSYTMLFGISIFVIFTAFFISFFFLLKYFNVFPSYYNKTGDIANLEYRGF
;
A
#
# COMPACT_ATOMS: atom_id res chain seq x y z
N MET A 1 -36.78 34.16 -2.64
CA MET A 1 -36.03 32.91 -2.82
C MET A 1 -36.21 32.11 -1.55
N TYR A 2 -36.91 30.97 -1.60
CA TYR A 2 -36.95 30.06 -0.45
C TYR A 2 -35.62 29.32 -0.41
N GLU A 3 -34.82 29.56 0.62
CA GLU A 3 -33.65 28.72 0.89
C GLU A 3 -34.16 27.33 1.24
N ARG A 4 -33.81 26.37 0.39
CA ARG A 4 -34.16 24.96 0.60
C ARG A 4 -33.21 24.45 1.67
N PHE A 5 -33.66 24.41 2.92
CA PHE A 5 -32.90 23.80 4.00
C PHE A 5 -32.60 22.34 3.64
N VAL A 6 -31.31 22.01 3.60
CA VAL A 6 -30.81 20.66 3.31
C VAL A 6 -31.38 19.72 4.38
N SER A 7 -31.98 18.60 3.96
CA SER A 7 -32.51 17.62 4.92
C SER A 7 -31.35 16.96 5.69
N ASN A 8 -31.56 16.52 6.93
CA ASN A 8 -30.52 15.86 7.72
C ASN A 8 -29.91 14.66 6.98
N THR A 9 -30.73 13.89 6.24
CA THR A 9 -30.29 12.80 5.37
C THR A 9 -29.38 13.22 4.23
N GLU A 10 -29.65 14.38 3.62
CA GLU A 10 -28.83 14.91 2.54
C GLU A 10 -27.51 15.48 3.10
N ASN A 11 -27.56 16.09 4.28
CA ASN A 11 -26.37 16.56 5.00
C ASN A 11 -25.46 15.38 5.41
N ASP A 12 -26.01 14.30 5.95
CA ASP A 12 -25.24 13.12 6.36
C ASP A 12 -24.49 12.49 5.17
N GLN A 13 -25.16 12.39 4.01
CA GLN A 13 -24.54 11.89 2.78
C GLN A 13 -23.42 12.80 2.27
N ILE A 14 -23.56 14.12 2.41
CA ILE A 14 -22.53 15.08 2.03
C ILE A 14 -21.32 14.94 2.97
N VAL A 15 -21.56 14.84 4.28
CA VAL A 15 -20.51 14.66 5.29
C VAL A 15 -19.75 13.35 5.07
N GLU A 16 -20.45 12.24 4.79
CA GLU A 16 -19.84 10.95 4.48
C GLU A 16 -18.91 11.03 3.25
N LYS A 17 -19.36 11.67 2.17
CA LYS A 17 -18.56 11.86 0.96
C LYS A 17 -17.32 12.72 1.24
N ILE A 18 -17.46 13.80 2.01
CA ILE A 18 -16.34 14.68 2.39
C ILE A 18 -15.32 13.92 3.23
N PHE A 19 -15.75 13.16 4.24
CA PHE A 19 -14.86 12.35 5.06
C PHE A 19 -14.14 11.27 4.25
N THR A 20 -14.83 10.68 3.28
CA THR A 20 -14.24 9.70 2.36
C THR A 20 -13.12 10.34 1.51
N ILE A 21 -13.37 11.51 0.91
CA ILE A 21 -12.37 12.27 0.12
C ILE A 21 -11.19 12.72 1.00
N LEU A 22 -11.46 13.18 2.22
CA LEU A 22 -10.43 13.56 3.19
C LEU A 22 -9.55 12.36 3.56
N GLY A 23 -10.16 11.20 3.81
CA GLY A 23 -9.45 9.95 4.09
C GLY A 23 -8.49 9.57 2.96
N TYR A 24 -8.95 9.64 1.71
CA TYR A 24 -8.10 9.40 0.54
C TYR A 24 -6.94 10.39 0.42
N SER A 25 -7.21 11.66 0.69
CA SER A 25 -6.23 12.75 0.61
C SER A 25 -5.13 12.59 1.66
N VAL A 26 -5.50 12.22 2.90
CA VAL A 26 -4.53 11.92 3.97
C VAL A 26 -3.69 10.69 3.61
N LEU A 27 -4.30 9.63 3.07
CA LEU A 27 -3.55 8.45 2.62
C LEU A 27 -2.53 8.82 1.53
N THR A 28 -2.88 9.68 0.57
CA THR A 28 -1.96 10.10 -0.49
C THR A 28 -0.78 10.89 0.07
N LEU A 29 -0.99 11.77 1.05
CA LEU A 29 0.09 12.47 1.73
C LEU A 29 1.07 11.51 2.44
N VAL A 30 0.55 10.44 3.04
CA VAL A 30 1.39 9.39 3.65
C VAL A 30 2.28 8.71 2.60
N VAL A 31 1.77 8.46 1.39
CA VAL A 31 2.57 7.91 0.27
C VAL A 31 3.71 8.84 -0.11
N TYR A 32 3.43 10.13 -0.28
CA TYR A 32 4.46 11.11 -0.60
C TYR A 32 5.52 11.18 0.50
N GLY A 33 5.13 11.08 1.77
CA GLY A 33 6.08 10.99 2.89
C GLY A 33 6.96 9.75 2.82
N ILE A 34 6.38 8.58 2.55
CA ILE A 34 7.11 7.30 2.41
C ILE A 34 8.06 7.35 1.19
N LEU A 35 7.62 7.90 0.05
CA LEU A 35 8.44 8.08 -1.15
C LEU A 35 9.58 9.08 -0.94
N ALA A 36 9.30 10.20 -0.27
CA ALA A 36 10.33 11.19 0.08
C ALA A 36 11.38 10.59 1.03
N TRP A 37 10.94 9.74 1.97
CA TRP A 37 11.85 9.00 2.82
C TRP A 37 12.67 7.97 2.04
N SER A 38 12.06 7.31 1.04
CA SER A 38 12.74 6.38 0.12
C SER A 38 13.91 6.98 -0.63
N TYR A 39 13.81 8.27 -0.99
CA TYR A 39 14.87 8.96 -1.71
C TYR A 39 16.20 8.99 -0.93
N ASN A 40 16.14 8.94 0.40
CA ASN A 40 17.30 8.98 1.28
C ASN A 40 17.70 7.60 1.83
N ILE A 41 17.17 6.51 1.27
CA ILE A 41 17.42 5.15 1.77
C ILE A 41 18.77 4.60 1.30
N THR A 42 19.58 4.17 2.27
CA THR A 42 20.76 3.30 2.05
C THR A 42 20.32 1.87 1.72
N ASP A 43 21.14 1.09 1.00
CA ASP A 43 20.84 -0.29 0.55
C ASP A 43 20.24 -1.21 1.64
N ARG A 44 20.59 -1.00 2.90
CA ARG A 44 20.06 -1.75 4.06
C ARG A 44 18.57 -1.55 4.31
N ASN A 45 18.03 -0.37 4.03
CA ASN A 45 16.64 -0.01 4.35
C ASN A 45 15.67 -0.20 3.17
N HIS A 46 16.19 -0.60 1.99
CA HIS A 46 15.39 -0.79 0.79
C HIS A 46 14.32 -1.88 0.93
N ASN A 47 14.64 -2.98 1.61
CA ASN A 47 13.68 -4.05 1.87
C ASN A 47 12.53 -3.57 2.78
N LEU A 48 12.82 -2.76 3.80
CA LEU A 48 11.80 -2.22 4.70
C LEU A 48 10.89 -1.23 3.98
N PHE A 49 11.44 -0.42 3.06
CA PHE A 49 10.63 0.44 2.21
C PHE A 49 9.64 -0.33 1.35
N ILE A 50 10.10 -1.37 0.64
CA ILE A 50 9.22 -2.20 -0.19
C ILE A 50 8.11 -2.83 0.67
N SER A 51 8.45 -3.29 1.88
CA SER A 51 7.48 -3.86 2.81
C SER A 51 6.40 -2.85 3.23
N LEU A 52 6.80 -1.64 3.63
CA LEU A 52 5.89 -0.57 4.04
C LEU A 52 5.03 -0.05 2.88
N TYR A 53 5.62 0.10 1.70
CA TYR A 53 4.88 0.51 0.51
C TYR A 53 3.84 -0.54 0.10
N SER A 54 4.20 -1.82 0.18
CA SER A 54 3.27 -2.92 -0.08
C SER A 54 2.15 -2.99 0.96
N LEU A 55 2.45 -2.69 2.23
CA LEU A 55 1.45 -2.59 3.30
C LEU A 55 0.48 -1.43 3.06
N PHE A 56 0.98 -0.31 2.52
CA PHE A 56 0.14 0.79 2.09
C PHE A 56 -0.81 0.39 0.94
N VAL A 57 -0.30 -0.28 -0.10
CA VAL A 57 -1.11 -0.79 -1.22
C VAL A 57 -2.21 -1.74 -0.70
N LEU A 58 -1.89 -2.56 0.29
CA LEU A 58 -2.85 -3.45 0.94
C LEU A 58 -3.98 -2.68 1.63
N PHE A 59 -3.68 -1.62 2.40
CA PHE A 59 -4.73 -0.78 2.98
C PHE A 59 -5.61 -0.12 1.92
N TYR A 60 -5.01 0.35 0.82
CA TYR A 60 -5.77 0.96 -0.27
C TYR A 60 -6.73 -0.04 -0.92
N ALA A 61 -6.27 -1.27 -1.15
CA ALA A 61 -7.10 -2.32 -1.72
C ALA A 61 -8.24 -2.76 -0.78
N ILE A 62 -8.02 -2.74 0.54
CA ILE A 62 -9.09 -2.97 1.54
C ILE A 62 -10.13 -1.84 1.51
N ILE A 63 -9.71 -0.59 1.37
CA ILE A 63 -10.66 0.53 1.28
C ILE A 63 -11.51 0.41 -0.01
N ILE A 64 -10.87 0.09 -1.14
CA ILE A 64 -11.58 -0.13 -2.41
C ILE A 64 -12.61 -1.25 -2.27
N ILE A 65 -12.23 -2.42 -1.73
CA ILE A 65 -13.16 -3.54 -1.64
C ILE A 65 -14.34 -3.24 -0.72
N VAL A 66 -14.13 -2.50 0.38
CA VAL A 66 -15.21 -2.05 1.27
C VAL A 66 -16.18 -1.14 0.53
N ILE A 67 -15.69 -0.19 -0.26
CA ILE A 67 -16.53 0.74 -1.02
C ILE A 67 -17.31 0.03 -2.12
N VAL A 68 -16.67 -0.91 -2.81
CA VAL A 68 -17.31 -1.76 -3.82
C VAL A 68 -18.45 -2.58 -3.20
N VAL A 69 -18.26 -3.10 -1.99
CA VAL A 69 -19.28 -3.87 -1.26
C VAL A 69 -20.43 -2.97 -0.78
N ILE A 70 -20.12 -1.81 -0.19
CA ILE A 70 -21.14 -0.86 0.30
C ILE A 70 -21.98 -0.31 -0.87
N ASN A 71 -21.35 0.00 -2.00
CA ASN A 71 -22.00 0.57 -3.18
C ASN A 71 -22.37 -0.48 -4.22
N LYS A 72 -22.52 -1.75 -3.83
CA LYS A 72 -22.78 -2.86 -4.77
C LYS A 72 -23.92 -2.57 -5.74
N ASP A 73 -25.00 -1.96 -5.25
CA ASP A 73 -26.21 -1.69 -6.04
C ASP A 73 -26.01 -0.58 -7.08
N ASN A 74 -24.92 0.20 -6.98
CA ASN A 74 -24.55 1.23 -7.95
C ASN A 74 -23.71 0.69 -9.12
N TYR A 75 -23.30 -0.59 -9.06
CA TYR A 75 -22.48 -1.23 -10.09
C TYR A 75 -23.26 -2.30 -10.84
N ASP A 76 -23.02 -2.42 -12.14
CA ASP A 76 -23.49 -3.58 -12.89
C ASP A 76 -22.70 -4.84 -12.46
N LEU A 77 -23.28 -6.02 -12.72
CA LEU A 77 -22.70 -7.30 -12.30
C LEU A 77 -21.25 -7.48 -12.77
N MET A 78 -20.94 -7.03 -13.99
CA MET A 78 -19.60 -7.15 -14.56
C MET A 78 -18.59 -6.26 -13.83
N SER A 79 -18.90 -4.97 -13.65
CA SER A 79 -17.98 -4.04 -12.95
C SER A 79 -17.79 -4.42 -11.49
N TYR A 80 -18.86 -4.81 -10.79
CA TYR A 80 -18.75 -5.29 -9.40
C TYR A 80 -17.80 -6.49 -9.30
N THR A 81 -18.01 -7.50 -10.16
CA THR A 81 -17.20 -8.73 -10.14
C THR A 81 -15.74 -8.45 -10.48
N MET A 82 -15.47 -7.58 -11.47
CA MET A 82 -14.10 -7.16 -11.80
C MET A 82 -13.44 -6.40 -10.66
N LEU A 83 -14.09 -5.36 -10.12
CA LEU A 83 -13.53 -4.54 -9.05
C LEU A 83 -13.26 -5.37 -7.79
N PHE A 84 -14.19 -6.25 -7.43
CA PHE A 84 -14.04 -7.16 -6.30
C PHE A 84 -12.89 -8.16 -6.53
N GLY A 85 -12.85 -8.81 -7.69
CA GLY A 85 -11.81 -9.79 -8.03
C GLY A 85 -10.40 -9.20 -8.10
N ILE A 86 -10.24 -8.05 -8.77
CA ILE A 86 -8.95 -7.35 -8.85
C ILE A 86 -8.50 -6.90 -7.45
N SER A 87 -9.41 -6.38 -6.63
CA SER A 87 -9.07 -5.95 -5.27
C SER A 87 -8.59 -7.11 -4.41
N ILE A 88 -9.26 -8.27 -4.46
CA ILE A 88 -8.82 -9.49 -3.75
C ILE A 88 -7.43 -9.94 -4.24
N PHE A 89 -7.21 -9.95 -5.56
CA PHE A 89 -5.92 -10.33 -6.12
C PHE A 89 -4.80 -9.39 -5.64
N VAL A 90 -5.04 -8.07 -5.67
CA VAL A 90 -4.09 -7.07 -5.17
C VAL A 90 -3.82 -7.25 -3.68
N ILE A 91 -4.85 -7.48 -2.84
CA ILE A 91 -4.68 -7.75 -1.40
C ILE A 91 -3.77 -8.97 -1.20
N PHE A 92 -4.04 -10.06 -1.93
CA PHE A 92 -3.23 -11.27 -1.85
C PHE A 92 -1.77 -10.97 -2.23
N THR A 93 -1.52 -10.40 -3.40
CA THR A 93 -0.15 -10.13 -3.86
C THR A 93 0.59 -9.15 -2.94
N ALA A 94 -0.06 -8.06 -2.53
CA ALA A 94 0.53 -7.05 -1.64
C ALA A 94 0.83 -7.61 -0.24
N PHE A 95 0.02 -8.55 0.26
CA PHE A 95 0.30 -9.25 1.50
C PHE A 95 1.60 -10.06 1.40
N PHE A 96 1.75 -10.86 0.34
CA PHE A 96 2.95 -11.67 0.12
C PHE A 96 4.20 -10.81 -0.05
N ILE A 97 4.14 -9.73 -0.83
CA ILE A 97 5.27 -8.81 -1.02
C ILE A 97 5.63 -8.16 0.32
N SER A 98 4.64 -7.63 1.06
CA SER A 98 4.90 -6.97 2.33
C SER A 98 5.57 -7.92 3.33
N PHE A 99 5.03 -9.12 3.49
CA PHE A 99 5.55 -10.14 4.39
C PHE A 99 6.94 -10.63 4.00
N PHE A 100 7.17 -10.93 2.71
CA PHE A 100 8.45 -11.41 2.21
C PHE A 100 9.57 -10.39 2.46
N PHE A 101 9.35 -9.13 2.12
CA PHE A 101 10.35 -8.09 2.29
C PHE A 101 10.54 -7.68 3.76
N LEU A 102 9.51 -7.81 4.60
CA LEU A 102 9.62 -7.68 6.05
C LEU A 102 10.58 -8.73 6.62
N LEU A 103 10.38 -10.01 6.26
CA LEU A 103 11.24 -11.11 6.70
C LEU A 103 12.68 -10.94 6.20
N LYS A 104 12.86 -10.47 4.97
CA LYS A 104 14.16 -10.17 4.39
C LYS A 104 14.88 -9.04 5.12
N TYR A 105 14.15 -8.01 5.58
CA TYR A 105 14.72 -6.93 6.38
C TYR A 105 15.26 -7.43 7.73
N PHE A 106 14.55 -8.35 8.40
CA PHE A 106 14.99 -8.95 9.66
C PHE A 106 16.03 -10.07 9.50
N ASN A 107 16.57 -10.30 8.29
CA ASN A 107 17.54 -11.37 7.99
C ASN A 107 17.09 -12.78 8.40
N VAL A 108 15.77 -13.03 8.47
CA VAL A 108 15.23 -14.38 8.75
C VAL A 108 15.60 -15.35 7.62
N PHE A 109 15.86 -14.81 6.43
CA PHE A 109 16.54 -15.49 5.33
C PHE A 109 17.93 -14.87 5.15
N PRO A 110 19.03 -15.54 5.55
CA PRO A 110 20.35 -15.03 5.25
C PRO A 110 20.51 -14.95 3.73
N SER A 111 20.79 -13.75 3.23
CA SER A 111 21.28 -13.57 1.86
C SER A 111 22.53 -14.42 1.72
N TYR A 112 22.49 -15.45 0.87
CA TYR A 112 23.64 -16.27 0.49
C TYR A 112 24.59 -15.48 -0.43
N TYR A 113 24.93 -14.26 -0.03
CA TYR A 113 25.74 -13.35 -0.81
C TYR A 113 26.63 -12.58 0.14
N ASN A 114 27.65 -13.26 0.67
CA ASN A 114 28.85 -12.69 1.29
C ASN A 114 29.89 -13.79 1.50
N LYS A 115 30.33 -14.42 0.41
CA LYS A 115 31.60 -15.17 0.44
C LYS A 115 32.51 -14.85 -0.73
N THR A 116 32.02 -14.45 -1.89
CA THR A 116 32.91 -14.27 -3.05
C THR A 116 33.68 -12.94 -3.06
N GLY A 117 33.16 -11.87 -2.45
CA GLY A 117 33.82 -10.56 -2.40
C GLY A 117 34.96 -10.46 -1.38
N ASP A 118 34.88 -11.21 -0.27
CA ASP A 118 35.95 -11.23 0.74
C ASP A 118 37.14 -12.08 0.32
N ILE A 119 36.93 -13.12 -0.49
CA ILE A 119 38.03 -13.97 -0.99
C ILE A 119 38.89 -13.19 -1.99
N ALA A 120 38.27 -12.36 -2.86
CA ALA A 120 39.01 -11.54 -3.83
C ALA A 120 39.90 -10.47 -3.16
N ASN A 121 39.48 -9.94 -2.01
CA ASN A 121 40.28 -8.98 -1.22
C ASN A 121 41.37 -9.64 -0.37
N LEU A 122 41.23 -10.93 -0.05
CA LEU A 122 42.28 -11.70 0.63
C LEU A 122 43.36 -12.14 -0.36
N GLU A 123 43.00 -12.46 -1.61
CA GLU A 123 43.95 -12.81 -2.67
C GLU A 123 44.84 -11.60 -3.06
N TYR A 124 44.31 -10.38 -3.01
CA TYR A 124 45.08 -9.15 -3.27
C TYR A 124 45.99 -8.70 -2.12
N ARG A 125 45.82 -9.25 -0.91
CA ARG A 125 46.58 -8.84 0.30
C ARG A 125 47.52 -9.92 0.84
N GLY A 126 47.69 -11.02 0.13
CA GLY A 126 48.58 -12.08 0.57
C GLY A 126 48.93 -13.06 -0.53
N PHE A 127 49.69 -12.60 -1.53
CA PHE A 127 50.90 -13.23 -2.08
C PHE A 127 51.74 -12.17 -2.79
#